data_AF-A0A350CLN9-F1
#
_entry.id   AF-A0A350CLN9-F1
#
_cell.length_a   1.000
_cell.length_b   1.000
_cell.length_c   1.000
_cell.angle_alpha   90.00
_cell.angle_beta   90.00
_cell.angle_gamma   90.00
#
_symmetry.space_group_name_H-M   'P 1'
#
loop_
_entity.id
_entity.type
_entity.pdbx_description
1 polymer ?
#
loop_
_entity_poly.entity_id
_entity_poly.type
_entity_poly.pdbx_seq_one_letter_code
_entity_poly.pdbx_strand_id
1 'polypeptide(L)'
;MRLPALTIFAAFAALPAAAAAAPTPVTLDQAMAHPDWIGNPAEQAWWSWDGKQVFFKQKRTGSQLRDTFEAVQGGQPRRVLDAELAKLDSPNVVYNRAHTRAVLVRNGDLFERDLKNGALVQITKGVKAEDPQFSSDERAVQFRVGHDWFSWDRASRVQGPVALPRAAKDPAASDPDALREM
;
A
#
# COMPACT_ATOMS: atom_id res chain seq x y z
N MET A 1 59.79 -49.52 -38.85
CA MET A 1 59.45 -48.19 -38.30
C MET A 1 58.22 -48.38 -37.43
N ARG A 2 58.37 -48.73 -36.14
CA ARG A 2 58.35 -47.85 -34.95
C ARG A 2 57.07 -46.97 -34.85
N LEU A 3 56.21 -47.42 -33.91
CA LEU A 3 55.01 -46.89 -33.20
C LEU A 3 54.95 -45.35 -32.95
N PRO A 4 53.83 -44.73 -32.47
CA PRO A 4 52.69 -45.34 -31.74
C PRO A 4 51.26 -44.84 -32.03
N ALA A 5 50.31 -45.69 -31.61
CA ALA A 5 48.91 -45.37 -31.35
C ALA A 5 48.77 -44.49 -30.08
N LEU A 6 47.88 -43.50 -30.12
CA LEU A 6 47.55 -42.65 -28.97
C LEU A 6 46.11 -42.97 -28.51
N THR A 7 46.01 -43.84 -27.50
CA THR A 7 44.79 -44.07 -26.72
C THR A 7 44.56 -42.87 -25.80
N ILE A 8 43.51 -42.09 -26.05
CA ILE A 8 43.05 -41.02 -25.15
C ILE A 8 42.13 -41.63 -24.10
N PHE A 9 42.61 -41.63 -22.85
CA PHE A 9 41.89 -42.06 -21.67
C PHE A 9 40.93 -40.94 -21.24
N ALA A 10 39.62 -41.13 -21.44
CA ALA A 10 38.59 -40.23 -20.94
C ALA A 10 38.32 -40.52 -19.45
N ALA A 11 38.89 -39.73 -18.55
CA ALA A 11 38.58 -39.78 -17.13
C ALA A 11 37.22 -39.10 -16.88
N PHE A 12 36.18 -39.91 -16.70
CA PHE A 12 34.84 -39.46 -16.31
C PHE A 12 34.87 -39.11 -14.81
N ALA A 13 35.02 -37.83 -14.48
CA ALA A 13 34.92 -37.35 -13.10
C ALA A 13 33.46 -37.46 -12.64
N ALA A 14 33.15 -38.48 -11.83
CA ALA A 14 31.86 -38.61 -11.16
C ALA A 14 31.70 -37.46 -10.15
N LEU A 15 30.88 -36.47 -10.51
CA LEU A 15 30.40 -35.46 -9.57
C LEU A 15 29.62 -36.16 -8.45
N PRO A 16 29.89 -35.90 -7.16
CA PRO A 16 29.08 -36.44 -6.09
C PRO A 16 27.66 -35.87 -6.22
N ALA A 17 26.69 -36.75 -6.46
CA ALA A 17 25.28 -36.39 -6.38
C ALA A 17 25.01 -35.88 -4.96
N ALA A 18 24.68 -34.60 -4.82
CA ALA A 18 24.21 -34.04 -3.57
C ALA A 18 22.96 -34.84 -3.16
N ALA A 19 23.07 -35.60 -2.07
CA ALA A 19 21.95 -36.32 -1.50
C ALA A 19 20.86 -35.29 -1.15
N ALA A 20 19.76 -35.31 -1.91
CA ALA A 20 18.58 -34.52 -1.58
C ALA A 20 18.11 -34.96 -0.20
N ALA A 21 18.19 -34.07 0.79
CA ALA A 21 17.67 -34.33 2.12
C ALA A 21 16.18 -34.71 1.99
N ALA A 22 15.82 -35.89 2.51
CA ALA A 22 14.42 -36.29 2.59
C ALA A 22 13.66 -35.25 3.41
N PRO A 23 12.46 -34.80 2.97
CA PRO A 23 11.70 -33.80 3.71
C PRO A 23 11.38 -34.35 5.10
N THR A 24 11.83 -33.66 6.14
CA THR A 24 11.47 -33.96 7.51
C THR A 24 9.94 -33.85 7.64
N PRO A 25 9.25 -34.89 8.11
CA PRO A 25 7.81 -34.83 8.31
C PRO A 25 7.43 -33.72 9.29
N VAL A 26 6.46 -32.89 8.94
CA VAL A 26 5.91 -31.87 9.83
C VAL A 26 5.21 -32.58 11.00
N THR A 27 5.62 -32.28 12.23
CA THR A 27 5.00 -32.87 13.44
C THR A 27 3.68 -32.19 13.76
N LEU A 28 2.81 -32.84 14.55
CA LEU A 28 1.57 -32.21 15.02
C LEU A 28 1.85 -30.92 15.81
N ASP A 29 2.87 -30.93 16.68
CA ASP A 29 3.29 -29.76 17.43
C ASP A 29 3.72 -28.61 16.51
N GLN A 30 4.46 -28.91 15.43
CA GLN A 30 4.86 -27.92 14.44
C GLN A 30 3.66 -27.41 13.64
N ALA A 31 2.72 -28.28 13.28
CA ALA A 31 1.49 -27.89 12.58
C ALA A 31 0.59 -26.99 13.45
N MET A 32 0.60 -27.18 14.77
CA MET A 32 -0.15 -26.36 15.74
C MET A 32 0.61 -25.12 16.22
N ALA A 33 1.92 -25.03 15.96
CA ALA A 33 2.75 -23.89 16.32
C ALA A 33 2.36 -22.62 15.55
N HIS A 34 2.85 -21.47 16.01
CA HIS A 34 2.67 -20.22 15.29
C HIS A 34 3.23 -20.35 13.86
N PRO A 35 2.50 -19.98 12.79
CA PRO A 35 2.90 -20.18 11.39
C PRO A 35 4.16 -19.43 10.95
N ASP A 36 4.85 -18.73 11.86
CA ASP A 36 6.09 -18.01 11.56
C ASP A 36 7.19 -18.97 11.07
N TRP A 37 7.09 -20.28 11.37
CA TRP A 37 7.99 -21.31 10.87
C TRP A 37 7.88 -21.57 9.36
N ILE A 38 6.73 -21.24 8.75
CA ILE A 38 6.51 -21.32 7.29
C ILE A 38 7.16 -20.10 6.60
N GLY A 39 7.18 -18.97 7.29
CA GLY A 39 7.61 -17.67 6.80
C GLY A 39 6.45 -16.67 6.77
N ASN A 40 6.77 -15.39 6.94
CA ASN A 40 5.78 -14.33 6.92
C ASN A 40 5.52 -13.88 5.47
N PRO A 41 4.26 -13.86 5.00
CA PRO A 41 3.96 -13.43 3.63
C PRO A 41 4.13 -11.92 3.46
N ALA A 42 4.35 -11.49 2.23
CA ALA A 42 4.18 -10.09 1.86
C ALA A 42 2.69 -9.73 1.87
N GLU A 43 2.36 -8.60 2.50
CA GLU A 43 1.02 -8.07 2.69
C GLU A 43 0.94 -6.66 2.10
N GLN A 44 -0.24 -6.26 1.61
CA GLN A 44 -0.51 -4.89 1.16
C GLN A 44 0.61 -4.34 0.25
N ALA A 45 0.90 -4.98 -0.89
CA ALA A 45 1.96 -4.53 -1.79
C ALA A 45 1.50 -3.37 -2.69
N TRP A 46 2.40 -2.43 -2.99
CA TRP A 46 2.13 -1.29 -3.87
C TRP A 46 3.40 -0.82 -4.59
N TRP A 47 3.22 -0.19 -5.74
CA TRP A 47 4.32 0.38 -6.51
C TRP A 47 4.68 1.78 -6.01
N SER A 48 5.95 2.17 -6.15
CA SER A 48 6.30 3.59 -6.14
C SER A 48 5.60 4.33 -7.26
N TRP A 49 5.42 5.64 -7.07
CA TRP A 49 4.87 6.52 -8.09
C TRP A 49 5.61 6.49 -9.44
N ASP A 50 6.90 6.13 -9.45
CA ASP A 50 7.73 6.00 -10.66
C ASP A 50 7.87 4.57 -11.18
N GLY A 51 7.24 3.59 -10.52
CA GLY A 51 7.22 2.18 -10.93
C GLY A 51 8.56 1.44 -10.78
N LYS A 52 9.59 2.04 -10.18
CA LYS A 52 10.92 1.42 -10.07
C LYS A 52 11.06 0.46 -8.90
N GLN A 53 10.22 0.59 -7.89
CA GLN A 53 10.29 -0.18 -6.66
C GLN A 53 8.90 -0.60 -6.20
N VAL A 54 8.83 -1.76 -5.56
CA VAL A 54 7.63 -2.27 -4.89
C VAL A 54 7.84 -2.14 -3.40
N PHE A 55 6.83 -1.60 -2.73
CA PHE A 55 6.72 -1.63 -1.28
C PHE A 55 5.72 -2.69 -0.86
N PHE A 56 5.95 -3.30 0.29
CA PHE A 56 5.02 -4.22 0.92
C PHE A 56 5.20 -4.22 2.42
N LYS A 57 4.17 -4.63 3.15
CA LYS A 57 4.26 -4.88 4.58
C LYS A 57 4.57 -6.34 4.81
N GLN A 58 5.35 -6.63 5.85
CA GLN A 58 5.61 -7.99 6.27
C GLN A 58 5.65 -8.03 7.78
N LYS A 59 5.02 -9.06 8.36
CA LYS A 59 5.07 -9.30 9.80
C LYS A 59 6.52 -9.54 10.25
N ARG A 60 6.91 -8.94 11.38
CA ARG A 60 8.18 -9.23 12.04
C ARG A 60 8.10 -10.56 12.79
N THR A 61 9.07 -11.45 12.56
CA THR A 61 9.14 -12.76 13.23
C THR A 61 9.09 -12.60 14.75
N GLY A 62 8.19 -13.36 15.40
CA GLY A 62 8.00 -13.29 16.85
C GLY A 62 7.32 -12.01 17.36
N SER A 63 6.76 -11.17 16.49
CA SER A 63 6.09 -9.92 16.87
C SER A 63 4.79 -9.73 16.09
N GLN A 64 3.81 -9.03 16.69
CA GLN A 64 2.60 -8.60 15.98
C GLN A 64 2.83 -7.36 15.11
N LEU A 65 4.03 -6.78 15.11
CA LEU A 65 4.36 -5.60 14.31
C LEU A 65 4.59 -5.96 12.84
N ARG A 66 4.22 -5.04 11.95
CA ARG A 66 4.43 -5.15 10.50
C ARG A 66 5.38 -4.04 10.10
N ASP A 67 6.48 -4.42 9.47
CA ASP A 67 7.45 -3.49 8.90
C ASP A 67 7.15 -3.28 7.41
N THR A 68 7.51 -2.10 6.89
CA THR A 68 7.47 -1.86 5.44
C THR A 68 8.82 -2.22 4.85
N PHE A 69 8.79 -2.99 3.76
CA PHE A 69 9.93 -3.37 2.97
C PHE A 69 9.84 -2.74 1.58
N GLU A 70 11.01 -2.51 0.99
CA GLU A 70 11.18 -2.05 -0.38
C GLU A 70 11.98 -3.12 -1.15
N ALA A 71 11.49 -3.47 -2.33
CA ALA A 71 12.18 -4.32 -3.28
C ALA A 71 12.36 -3.60 -4.61
N VAL A 72 13.56 -3.73 -5.17
CA VAL A 72 13.91 -3.29 -6.52
C VAL A 72 14.15 -4.51 -7.40
N GLN A 73 13.96 -4.38 -8.71
CA GLN A 73 14.18 -5.49 -9.63
C GLN A 73 15.61 -6.05 -9.51
N GLY A 74 15.73 -7.36 -9.26
CA GLY A 74 17.01 -8.04 -9.09
C GLY A 74 17.73 -7.77 -7.75
N GLY A 75 17.15 -6.94 -6.87
CA GLY A 75 17.67 -6.67 -5.53
C GLY A 75 16.99 -7.51 -4.46
N GLN A 76 17.68 -7.67 -3.32
CA GLN A 76 17.06 -8.25 -2.13
C GLN A 76 16.18 -7.19 -1.45
N PRO A 77 14.98 -7.56 -0.95
CA PRO A 77 14.15 -6.63 -0.20
C PRO A 77 14.87 -6.09 1.03
N ARG A 78 14.78 -4.78 1.26
CA ARG A 78 15.30 -4.11 2.46
C ARG A 78 14.15 -3.57 3.28
N ARG A 79 14.32 -3.52 4.61
CA ARG A 79 13.37 -2.80 5.47
C ARG A 79 13.53 -1.29 5.24
N VAL A 80 12.40 -0.60 5.10
CA VAL A 80 12.35 0.87 5.02
C VAL A 80 12.53 1.46 6.42
N LEU A 81 13.41 2.45 6.55
CA LEU A 81 13.67 3.12 7.83
C LEU A 81 12.57 4.12 8.16
N ASP A 82 12.38 4.40 9.46
CA ASP A 82 11.29 5.27 9.93
C ASP A 82 11.34 6.68 9.31
N ALA A 83 12.54 7.23 9.09
CA ALA A 83 12.74 8.53 8.46
C ALA A 83 12.34 8.56 6.96
N GLU A 84 12.26 7.39 6.31
CA GLU A 84 11.86 7.25 4.90
C GLU A 84 10.35 7.06 4.75
N LEU A 85 9.66 6.54 5.78
CA LEU A 85 8.22 6.24 5.74
C LEU A 85 7.37 7.48 5.38
N ALA A 86 7.78 8.67 5.82
CA ALA A 86 7.09 9.93 5.52
C ALA A 86 7.14 10.33 4.04
N LYS A 87 7.97 9.67 3.21
CA LYS A 87 8.09 9.93 1.78
C LYS A 87 7.27 8.93 0.94
N LEU A 88 6.89 7.81 1.54
CA LEU A 88 6.17 6.74 0.85
C LEU A 88 4.73 7.11 0.54
N ASP A 89 4.26 6.64 -0.61
CA ASP A 89 2.84 6.63 -0.92
C ASP A 89 2.10 5.56 -0.10
N SER A 90 0.79 5.48 -0.32
CA SER A 90 -0.11 4.50 0.31
C SER A 90 -0.48 3.42 -0.71
N PRO A 91 -0.84 2.19 -0.28
CA PRO A 91 -1.33 1.16 -1.20
C PRO A 91 -2.59 1.59 -1.97
N ASN A 92 -3.41 2.44 -1.35
CA ASN A 92 -4.64 2.94 -1.94
C ASN A 92 -4.40 4.36 -2.45
N VAL A 93 -4.43 4.50 -3.77
CA VAL A 93 -4.31 5.78 -4.48
C VAL A 93 -5.45 5.93 -5.47
N VAL A 94 -5.90 7.16 -5.68
CA VAL A 94 -6.88 7.51 -6.70
C VAL A 94 -6.19 8.34 -7.75
N TYR A 95 -6.22 7.89 -9.01
CA TYR A 95 -5.61 8.60 -10.13
C TYR A 95 -6.58 9.59 -10.74
N ASN A 96 -6.05 10.69 -11.29
CA ASN A 96 -6.85 11.51 -12.21
C ASN A 96 -7.02 10.77 -13.54
N ARG A 97 -7.98 11.20 -14.38
CA ARG A 97 -8.32 10.57 -15.66
C ARG A 97 -7.11 10.47 -16.59
N ALA A 98 -6.22 11.46 -16.55
CA ALA A 98 -5.00 11.46 -17.36
C ALA A 98 -3.85 10.62 -16.78
N HIS A 99 -4.01 10.01 -15.60
CA HIS A 99 -2.94 9.27 -14.89
C HIS A 99 -1.62 10.06 -14.75
N THR A 100 -1.74 11.37 -14.56
CA THR A 100 -0.59 12.27 -14.33
C THR A 100 -0.46 12.67 -12.87
N ARG A 101 -1.50 12.42 -12.07
CA ARG A 101 -1.57 12.76 -10.65
C ARG A 101 -2.29 11.65 -9.90
N ALA A 102 -1.95 11.52 -8.63
CA ALA A 102 -2.62 10.62 -7.72
C ALA A 102 -2.90 11.33 -6.40
N VAL A 103 -4.04 11.04 -5.78
CA VAL A 103 -4.33 11.42 -4.39
C VAL A 103 -4.33 10.19 -3.50
N LEU A 104 -3.84 10.37 -2.28
CA LEU A 104 -3.66 9.27 -1.33
C LEU A 104 -3.88 9.76 0.09
N VAL A 105 -4.39 8.87 0.93
CA VAL A 105 -4.52 9.11 2.37
C VAL A 105 -3.43 8.35 3.10
N ARG A 106 -2.71 9.06 3.97
CA ARG A 106 -1.64 8.51 4.80
C ARG A 106 -1.75 9.09 6.20
N ASN A 107 -1.90 8.21 7.19
CA ASN A 107 -2.13 8.57 8.59
C ASN A 107 -3.34 9.51 8.79
N GLY A 108 -4.37 9.36 7.95
CA GLY A 108 -5.56 10.21 7.95
C GLY A 108 -5.42 11.50 7.14
N ASP A 109 -4.20 11.96 6.84
CA ASP A 109 -3.99 13.15 6.04
C ASP A 109 -4.00 12.85 4.53
N LEU A 110 -4.50 13.80 3.75
CA LEU A 110 -4.62 13.73 2.30
C LEU A 110 -3.42 14.37 1.63
N PHE A 111 -2.87 13.69 0.62
CA PHE A 111 -1.76 14.17 -0.19
C PHE A 111 -2.08 14.03 -1.68
N GLU A 112 -1.54 14.94 -2.49
CA GLU A 112 -1.48 14.83 -3.95
C GLU A 112 -0.04 14.58 -4.39
N ARG A 113 0.17 13.57 -5.23
CA ARG A 113 1.43 13.25 -5.90
C ARG A 113 1.34 13.64 -7.38
N ASP A 114 2.31 14.40 -7.88
CA ASP A 114 2.54 14.58 -9.30
C ASP A 114 3.38 13.40 -9.83
N LEU A 115 2.86 12.64 -10.78
CA LEU A 115 3.50 11.42 -11.30
C LEU A 115 4.57 11.71 -12.36
N LYS A 116 4.70 12.97 -12.82
CA LYS A 116 5.74 13.36 -13.78
C LYS A 116 7.08 13.60 -13.10
N ASN A 117 7.07 14.17 -11.89
CA ASN A 117 8.27 14.57 -11.18
C ASN A 117 8.35 14.07 -9.72
N GLY A 118 7.32 13.40 -9.22
CA GLY A 118 7.27 12.84 -7.86
C GLY A 118 6.95 13.85 -6.76
N ALA A 119 6.63 15.11 -7.11
CA ALA A 119 6.33 16.15 -6.13
C ALA A 119 5.10 15.75 -5.29
N LEU A 120 5.25 15.83 -3.96
CA LEU A 120 4.20 15.51 -3.00
C LEU A 120 3.71 16.80 -2.33
N VAL A 121 2.42 17.05 -2.42
CA VAL A 121 1.75 18.18 -1.78
C VAL A 121 0.79 17.65 -0.72
N GLN A 122 0.94 18.13 0.51
CA GLN A 122 -0.01 17.85 1.57
C GLN A 122 -1.23 18.77 1.42
N ILE A 123 -2.43 18.19 1.42
CA ILE A 123 -3.71 18.90 1.30
C ILE A 123 -4.30 19.13 2.70
N THR A 124 -4.41 18.10 3.52
CA THR A 124 -4.92 18.19 4.90
C THR A 124 -3.83 17.93 5.92
N LYS A 125 -3.99 18.49 7.12
CA LYS A 125 -3.06 18.28 8.24
C LYS A 125 -3.84 18.11 9.54
N GLY A 126 -3.69 16.95 10.18
CA GLY A 126 -4.38 16.61 11.42
C GLY A 126 -5.89 16.39 11.27
N VAL A 127 -6.36 16.19 10.04
CA VAL A 127 -7.78 15.96 9.74
C VAL A 127 -7.91 14.67 8.96
N LYS A 128 -8.73 13.75 9.49
CA LYS A 128 -8.99 12.46 8.87
C LYS A 128 -9.83 12.62 7.60
N ALA A 129 -9.15 12.73 6.47
CA ALA A 129 -9.74 12.75 5.15
C ALA A 129 -10.11 11.33 4.71
N GLU A 130 -11.31 11.21 4.15
CA GLU A 130 -11.89 9.98 3.63
C GLU A 130 -12.40 10.21 2.20
N ASP A 131 -12.55 9.13 1.44
CA ASP A 131 -13.11 9.12 0.08
C ASP A 131 -12.58 10.22 -0.87
N PRO A 132 -11.25 10.35 -1.03
CA PRO A 132 -10.68 11.37 -1.90
C PRO A 132 -11.00 11.08 -3.37
N GLN A 133 -11.35 12.12 -4.12
CA GLN A 133 -11.61 12.06 -5.55
C GLN A 133 -11.19 13.35 -6.25
N PHE A 134 -10.94 13.29 -7.56
CA PHE A 134 -10.80 14.48 -8.38
C PHE A 134 -12.19 15.03 -8.74
N SER A 135 -12.32 16.36 -8.80
CA SER A 135 -13.50 16.99 -9.38
C SER A 135 -13.67 16.58 -10.86
N SER A 136 -14.88 16.69 -11.39
CA SER A 136 -15.18 16.29 -12.78
C SER A 136 -14.30 16.98 -13.82
N ASP A 137 -13.94 18.24 -13.56
CA ASP A 137 -13.06 19.10 -14.35
C ASP A 137 -11.56 18.97 -13.98
N GLU A 138 -11.21 18.13 -13.01
CA GLU A 138 -9.86 17.87 -12.47
C GLU A 138 -9.11 19.08 -11.89
N ARG A 139 -9.82 20.19 -11.64
CA ARG A 139 -9.24 21.41 -11.08
C ARG A 139 -9.09 21.35 -9.56
N ALA A 140 -9.86 20.49 -8.91
CA ALA A 140 -9.88 20.37 -7.47
C ALA A 140 -9.82 18.90 -7.00
N VAL A 141 -9.43 18.71 -5.76
CA VAL A 141 -9.54 17.44 -5.03
C VAL A 141 -10.68 17.58 -4.04
N GLN A 142 -11.62 16.65 -4.06
CA GLN A 142 -12.76 16.59 -3.15
C GLN A 142 -12.53 15.44 -2.16
N PHE A 143 -12.93 15.64 -0.91
CA PHE A 143 -12.76 14.66 0.15
C PHE A 143 -13.81 14.86 1.23
N ARG A 144 -14.02 13.82 2.05
CA ARG A 144 -14.98 13.82 3.15
C ARG A 144 -14.24 13.87 4.49
N VAL A 145 -14.80 14.58 5.45
CA VAL A 145 -14.40 14.58 6.86
C VAL A 145 -15.66 14.37 7.70
N GLY A 146 -15.80 13.20 8.32
CA GLY A 146 -17.06 12.84 8.96
C GLY A 146 -18.17 12.79 7.91
N HIS A 147 -19.23 13.58 8.04
CA HIS A 147 -20.30 13.65 7.03
C HIS A 147 -20.16 14.83 6.06
N ASP A 148 -19.18 15.70 6.30
CA ASP A 148 -19.02 16.96 5.61
C ASP A 148 -18.05 16.79 4.43
N TRP A 149 -18.42 17.32 3.27
CA TRP A 149 -17.62 17.30 2.04
C TRP A 149 -16.89 18.61 1.85
N PHE A 150 -15.62 18.51 1.50
CA PHE A 150 -14.72 19.63 1.23
C PHE A 150 -14.09 19.49 -0.15
N SER A 151 -13.63 20.61 -0.68
CA SER A 151 -12.84 20.66 -1.91
C SER A 151 -11.64 21.56 -1.72
N TRP A 152 -10.52 21.13 -2.29
CA TRP A 152 -9.29 21.88 -2.35
C TRP A 152 -8.97 22.22 -3.81
N ASP A 153 -8.96 23.51 -4.13
CA ASP A 153 -8.62 24.01 -5.45
C ASP A 153 -7.10 23.94 -5.65
N ARG A 154 -6.68 23.29 -6.75
CA ARG A 154 -5.27 22.99 -6.99
C ARG A 154 -4.46 24.23 -7.40
N ALA A 155 -5.11 25.22 -7.99
CA ALA A 155 -4.45 26.44 -8.49
C ALA A 155 -4.17 27.44 -7.35
N SER A 156 -5.18 27.75 -6.56
CA SER A 156 -5.12 28.66 -5.41
C SER A 156 -4.58 28.00 -4.15
N ARG A 157 -4.58 26.65 -4.08
CA ARG A 157 -4.22 25.86 -2.90
C ARG A 157 -5.13 26.11 -1.69
N VAL A 158 -6.35 26.60 -1.93
CA VAL A 158 -7.35 26.90 -0.88
C VAL A 158 -8.32 25.73 -0.76
N GLN A 159 -8.67 25.38 0.47
CA GLN A 159 -9.74 24.42 0.78
C GLN A 159 -11.00 25.12 1.27
N GLY A 160 -12.17 24.56 0.94
CA GLY A 160 -13.47 25.07 1.39
C GLY A 160 -14.55 23.97 1.43
N PRO A 161 -15.64 24.20 2.17
CA PRO A 161 -16.76 23.26 2.22
C PRO A 161 -17.53 23.23 0.90
N VAL A 162 -18.00 22.04 0.52
CA VAL A 162 -18.87 21.81 -0.66
C VAL A 162 -20.27 21.43 -0.22
N ALA A 163 -20.39 20.52 0.75
CA ALA A 163 -21.67 20.10 1.30
C ALA A 163 -21.53 19.77 2.79
N LEU A 164 -22.41 20.37 3.61
CA LEU A 164 -22.44 20.17 5.05
C LEU A 164 -23.81 19.60 5.44
N PRO A 165 -24.08 18.31 5.19
CA PRO A 165 -25.38 17.73 5.49
C PRO A 165 -25.67 17.82 6.99
N ARG A 166 -26.88 18.24 7.31
CA ARG A 166 -27.39 18.33 8.69
C ARG A 166 -28.72 17.59 8.74
N ALA A 167 -28.83 16.64 9.66
CA ALA A 167 -30.13 16.06 9.99
C ALA A 167 -30.90 17.08 10.81
N ALA A 168 -32.07 17.47 10.32
CA ALA A 168 -33.02 18.32 11.03
C ALA A 168 -34.38 17.63 11.10
N LYS A 169 -35.23 18.06 12.02
CA LYS A 169 -36.64 17.64 12.05
C LYS A 169 -37.26 17.92 10.69
N ASP A 170 -38.06 16.99 10.20
CA ASP A 170 -38.79 17.16 8.94
C ASP A 170 -39.62 18.45 9.02
N PRO A 171 -39.37 19.45 8.15
CA PRO A 171 -40.13 20.69 8.16
C PRO A 171 -41.61 20.48 7.80
N ALA A 172 -41.98 19.35 7.21
CA ALA A 172 -43.36 18.98 6.88
C ALA A 172 -44.05 18.17 7.99
N ALA A 173 -43.35 17.75 9.05
CA ALA A 173 -43.96 17.03 10.15
C ALA A 173 -44.87 17.98 10.96
N SER A 174 -46.14 17.63 11.10
CA SER A 174 -47.07 18.34 11.99
C SER A 174 -46.63 18.17 13.45
N ASP A 175 -46.63 19.25 14.21
CA ASP A 175 -46.45 19.17 15.65
C ASP A 175 -47.64 18.43 16.29
N PRO A 176 -47.42 17.64 17.36
CA PRO A 176 -48.51 17.03 18.11
C PRO A 176 -49.46 18.13 18.61
N ASP A 177 -50.75 17.99 18.29
CA ASP A 177 -51.78 18.92 18.74
C ASP A 177 -52.01 18.75 20.24
N ALA A 178 -51.39 19.63 21.03
CA ALA A 178 -51.43 19.61 22.49
C ALA A 178 -52.85 19.71 23.08
N LEU A 179 -53.85 20.10 22.28
CA LEU A 179 -55.25 20.19 22.69
C LEU A 179 -56.05 18.90 22.43
N ARG A 180 -55.48 17.91 21.74
CA ARG A 180 -56.14 16.65 21.39
C ARG A 180 -55.81 15.48 22.34
N GLU A 181 -54.78 15.65 23.17
CA GLU A 181 -54.30 14.64 24.13
C GLU A 181 -54.71 14.94 25.59
N MET A 182 -55.63 15.88 25.81
CA MET A 182 -56.23 16.20 27.11
C MET A 182 -57.66 15.65 27.20
#